data_AF-A0A356BYH5-F1
#
_entry.id   AF-A0A356BYH5-F1
#
_cell.length_a   1.000
_cell.length_b   1.000
_cell.length_c   1.000
_cell.angle_alpha   90.00
_cell.angle_beta   90.00
_cell.angle_gamma   90.00
#
_symmetry.space_group_name_H-M   'P 1'
#
loop_
_entity.id
_entity.type
_entity.pdbx_description
1 polymer ?
#
loop_
_entity_poly.entity_id
_entity_poly.type
_entity_poly.pdbx_seq_one_letter_code
_entity_poly.pdbx_strand_id
1 'polypeptide(L)'
;VYGFIGNSIHMSTTDWGQEAAMSLTPNIQSVGMDNYRDLFTGFLNVRFRQDLVNMFFFTLLFVGLSLLIGLFLATLIDQLIWGETFFRTVFLYPMSLSMVVTGTIWRWILQPRGGINILPTLIGLPPGEFLWLSSRTQTLVFDWSHIFHYICLILLIAVAVSTYGQWRRRENKNLARKLVLCAVLMGIFLSGILTRIGLLNFPEAHGFNEALWGVVLAAVWQMSGYTMALYLAGLRTIPH
;
A
#
# COMPACT_ATOMS: atom_id res chain seq x y z
N VAL A 1 6.61 24.83 15.42
CA VAL A 1 6.60 23.47 14.82
C VAL A 1 6.83 22.39 15.87
N TYR A 2 7.98 22.34 16.55
CA TYR A 2 8.25 21.34 17.60
C TYR A 2 7.24 21.33 18.76
N GLY A 3 6.77 22.50 19.20
CA GLY A 3 5.71 22.59 20.21
C GLY A 3 4.39 21.95 19.79
N PHE A 4 4.01 22.07 18.51
CA PHE A 4 2.81 21.40 17.99
C PHE A 4 2.98 19.88 17.93
N ILE A 5 4.16 19.40 17.54
CA ILE A 5 4.47 17.97 17.54
C ILE A 5 4.40 17.41 18.96
N GLY A 6 5.01 18.09 19.94
CA GLY A 6 4.94 17.70 21.34
C GLY A 6 3.50 17.68 21.86
N ASN A 7 2.68 18.66 21.48
CA ASN A 7 1.27 18.70 21.84
C ASN A 7 0.49 17.54 21.20
N SER A 8 0.74 17.19 19.95
CA SER A 8 0.11 16.03 19.31
C SER A 8 0.48 14.71 20.01
N ILE A 9 1.73 14.56 20.43
CA ILE A 9 2.18 13.38 21.18
C ILE A 9 1.47 13.33 22.53
N HIS A 10 1.43 14.44 23.26
CA HIS A 10 0.74 14.53 24.55
C HIS A 10 -0.75 14.16 24.41
N MET A 11 -1.42 14.72 23.40
CA MET A 11 -2.84 14.47 23.13
C MET A 11 -3.11 13.01 22.76
N SER A 12 -2.16 12.33 22.11
CA SER A 12 -2.30 10.90 21.81
C SER A 12 -2.30 10.01 23.06
N THR A 13 -1.70 10.49 24.16
CA THR A 13 -1.61 9.75 25.44
C THR A 13 -2.70 10.12 26.44
N THR A 14 -3.58 11.04 26.05
CA THR A 14 -4.71 11.47 26.89
C THR A 14 -6.02 10.99 26.30
N ASP A 15 -6.93 10.52 27.14
CA ASP A 15 -8.32 10.36 26.78
C ASP A 15 -9.02 11.70 26.96
N TRP A 16 -9.46 12.24 25.85
CA TRP A 16 -10.19 13.51 25.76
C TRP A 16 -11.67 13.26 25.46
N GLY A 17 -12.15 12.01 25.52
CA GLY A 17 -13.54 11.57 25.34
C GLY A 17 -14.10 11.84 23.94
N GLN A 18 -14.79 10.86 23.34
CA GLN A 18 -15.46 11.06 22.04
C GLN A 18 -16.51 12.20 22.08
N GLU A 19 -17.08 12.49 23.25
CA GLU A 19 -18.05 13.57 23.49
C GLU A 19 -17.41 14.87 24.04
N ALA A 20 -16.19 14.81 24.57
CA ALA A 20 -15.52 15.98 25.16
C ALA A 20 -14.84 16.88 24.11
N ALA A 21 -14.86 16.48 22.83
CA ALA A 21 -14.64 17.37 21.69
C ALA A 21 -15.60 18.59 21.68
N MET A 22 -16.78 18.44 22.29
CA MET A 22 -17.88 19.41 22.28
C MET A 22 -18.16 20.04 23.65
N SER A 23 -17.42 19.67 24.70
CA SER A 23 -17.62 20.23 26.04
C SER A 23 -16.64 21.38 26.30
N LEU A 24 -17.14 22.46 26.92
CA LEU A 24 -16.34 23.64 27.28
C LEU A 24 -15.27 23.34 28.35
N THR A 25 -15.39 22.19 29.02
CA THR A 25 -14.45 21.67 30.04
C THR A 25 -14.24 20.18 29.83
N PRO A 26 -13.33 19.77 28.92
CA PRO A 26 -13.02 18.36 28.74
C PRO A 26 -12.30 17.81 29.98
N ASN A 27 -12.78 16.70 30.53
CA ASN A 27 -12.06 15.97 31.55
C ASN A 27 -10.94 15.17 30.86
N ILE A 28 -9.78 15.79 30.68
CA ILE A 28 -8.63 15.17 30.02
C ILE A 28 -7.97 14.23 31.03
N GLN A 29 -8.19 12.92 30.85
CA GLN A 29 -7.52 11.90 31.67
C GLN A 29 -6.28 11.40 30.95
N SER A 30 -5.17 11.25 31.66
CA SER A 30 -3.97 10.66 31.09
C SER A 30 -4.10 9.14 31.10
N VAL A 31 -4.13 8.54 29.91
CA VAL A 31 -4.32 7.08 29.70
C VAL A 31 -3.06 6.41 29.13
N GLY A 32 -1.96 7.16 28.99
CA GLY A 32 -0.67 6.62 28.56
C GLY A 32 -0.74 5.94 27.20
N MET A 33 -0.50 4.63 27.16
CA MET A 33 -0.49 3.82 25.92
C MET A 33 -1.79 3.06 25.65
N ASP A 34 -2.81 3.22 26.49
CA ASP A 34 -4.05 2.44 26.37
C ASP A 34 -4.79 2.74 25.05
N ASN A 35 -4.73 3.98 24.56
CA ASN A 35 -5.26 4.36 23.24
C ASN A 35 -4.66 3.53 22.10
N TYR A 36 -3.34 3.29 22.13
CA TYR A 36 -2.67 2.49 21.11
C TYR A 36 -3.01 1.01 21.24
N ARG A 37 -3.06 0.51 22.48
CA ARG A 37 -3.46 -0.88 22.76
C ARG A 37 -4.88 -1.12 22.26
N ASP A 38 -5.82 -0.21 22.47
CA ASP A 38 -7.20 -0.33 22.03
C ASP A 38 -7.34 -0.26 20.49
N LEU A 39 -6.53 0.54 19.80
CA LEU A 39 -6.52 0.55 18.32
C LEU A 39 -6.12 -0.81 17.72
N PHE A 40 -5.09 -1.44 18.29
CA PHE A 40 -4.55 -2.71 17.77
C PHE A 40 -5.24 -3.96 18.33
N THR A 41 -5.79 -3.92 19.54
CA THR A 41 -6.37 -5.09 20.22
C THR A 41 -7.86 -4.95 20.53
N GLY A 42 -8.40 -3.73 20.45
CA GLY A 42 -9.79 -3.43 20.76
C GLY A 42 -10.74 -3.99 19.71
N PHE A 43 -11.88 -4.49 20.19
CA PHE A 43 -12.95 -5.07 19.38
C PHE A 43 -13.67 -4.02 18.52
N LEU A 44 -13.76 -2.78 18.99
CA LEU A 44 -14.44 -1.70 18.25
C LEU A 44 -13.62 -1.16 17.06
N ASN A 45 -12.30 -1.35 17.08
CA ASN A 45 -11.36 -0.75 16.11
C ASN A 45 -10.97 -1.70 14.97
N VAL A 46 -11.80 -2.71 14.65
CA VAL A 46 -11.56 -3.64 13.53
C VAL A 46 -11.34 -2.89 12.21
N ARG A 47 -12.07 -1.78 11.99
CA ARG A 47 -11.93 -0.98 10.77
C ARG A 47 -10.53 -0.38 10.60
N PHE A 48 -9.87 0.01 11.69
CA PHE A 48 -8.50 0.52 11.64
C PHE A 48 -7.53 -0.54 11.10
N ARG A 49 -7.65 -1.78 11.59
CA ARG A 49 -6.83 -2.91 11.12
C ARG A 49 -7.13 -3.27 9.67
N GLN A 50 -8.40 -3.24 9.26
CA GLN A 50 -8.81 -3.37 7.86
C GLN A 50 -8.17 -2.29 6.97
N ASP A 51 -8.19 -1.04 7.42
CA ASP A 51 -7.66 0.09 6.67
C ASP A 51 -6.13 0.02 6.52
N LEU A 52 -5.41 -0.48 7.54
CA LEU A 52 -3.96 -0.72 7.45
C LEU A 52 -3.62 -1.77 6.38
N VAL A 53 -4.36 -2.89 6.34
CA VAL A 53 -4.14 -3.94 5.32
C VAL A 53 -4.44 -3.40 3.93
N ASN A 54 -5.56 -2.70 3.78
CA ASN A 54 -5.93 -2.03 2.53
C ASN A 54 -4.84 -1.04 2.07
N MET A 55 -4.34 -0.19 2.97
CA MET A 55 -3.30 0.80 2.68
C MET A 55 -2.01 0.13 2.22
N PHE A 56 -1.61 -0.96 2.88
CA PHE A 56 -0.40 -1.70 2.52
C PHE A 56 -0.49 -2.28 1.11
N PHE A 57 -1.56 -3.05 0.82
CA PHE A 57 -1.75 -3.63 -0.52
C PHE A 57 -1.99 -2.57 -1.59
N PHE A 58 -2.75 -1.52 -1.27
CA PHE A 58 -2.94 -0.37 -2.17
C PHE A 58 -1.60 0.23 -2.57
N THR A 59 -0.73 0.53 -1.60
CA THR A 59 0.58 1.14 -1.86
C THR A 59 1.46 0.22 -2.69
N LEU A 60 1.49 -1.07 -2.35
CA LEU A 60 2.28 -2.07 -3.08
C LEU A 60 1.83 -2.19 -4.54
N LEU A 61 0.52 -2.32 -4.77
CA LEU A 61 -0.05 -2.42 -6.12
C LEU A 61 0.13 -1.13 -6.90
N PHE A 62 -0.14 0.03 -6.28
CA PHE A 62 0.03 1.33 -6.90
C PHE A 62 1.48 1.58 -7.34
N VAL A 63 2.46 1.36 -6.46
CA VAL A 63 3.88 1.53 -6.80
C VAL A 63 4.30 0.50 -7.85
N GLY A 64 3.97 -0.77 -7.66
CA GLY A 64 4.33 -1.83 -8.60
C GLY A 64 3.78 -1.57 -10.01
N LEU A 65 2.47 -1.31 -10.13
CA LEU A 65 1.81 -1.08 -11.41
C LEU A 65 2.26 0.23 -12.06
N SER A 66 2.46 1.32 -11.29
CA SER A 66 2.92 2.59 -11.86
C SER A 66 4.35 2.52 -12.42
N LEU A 67 5.23 1.73 -11.78
CA LEU A 67 6.57 1.46 -12.30
C LEU A 67 6.52 0.56 -13.55
N LEU A 68 5.73 -0.52 -13.51
CA LEU A 68 5.60 -1.44 -14.63
C LEU A 68 5.01 -0.76 -15.88
N ILE A 69 3.89 -0.06 -15.71
CA ILE A 69 3.23 0.66 -16.81
C ILE A 69 4.10 1.82 -17.28
N GLY A 70 4.73 2.56 -16.36
CA GLY A 70 5.66 3.63 -16.73
C GLY A 70 6.82 3.14 -17.57
N LEU A 71 7.46 2.04 -17.17
CA LEU A 71 8.54 1.42 -17.93
C LEU A 71 8.06 0.93 -19.30
N PHE A 72 6.93 0.23 -19.33
CA PHE A 72 6.32 -0.25 -20.57
C PHE A 72 6.06 0.90 -21.55
N LEU A 73 5.42 1.98 -21.10
CA LEU A 73 5.18 3.17 -21.91
C LEU A 73 6.48 3.84 -22.36
N ALA A 74 7.49 3.93 -21.49
CA ALA A 74 8.78 4.54 -21.83
C ALA A 74 9.47 3.77 -22.96
N THR A 75 9.50 2.43 -22.87
CA THR A 75 10.09 1.59 -23.92
C THR A 75 9.33 1.68 -25.25
N LEU A 76 8.00 1.80 -25.20
CA LEU A 76 7.18 1.95 -26.40
C LEU A 76 7.44 3.29 -27.10
N ILE A 77 7.58 4.38 -26.33
CA ILE A 77 7.84 5.72 -26.87
C ILE A 77 9.27 5.84 -27.39
N ASP A 78 10.24 5.21 -26.73
CA ASP A 78 11.64 5.23 -27.16
C ASP A 78 11.82 4.61 -28.56
N GLN A 79 11.02 3.59 -28.89
CA GLN A 79 11.02 2.94 -30.21
C GLN A 79 10.26 3.72 -31.30
N LEU A 80 9.55 4.79 -30.95
CA LEU A 80 8.71 5.52 -31.90
C LEU A 80 9.53 6.53 -32.73
N ILE A 81 9.83 6.16 -33.99
CA ILE A 81 10.49 7.01 -34.98
C ILE A 81 9.69 8.27 -35.39
N TRP A 82 8.36 8.24 -35.26
CA TRP A 82 7.49 9.39 -35.57
C TRP A 82 6.39 9.49 -34.52
N GLY A 83 6.19 10.69 -33.96
CA GLY A 83 5.13 10.97 -32.99
C GLY A 83 5.53 10.96 -31.51
N GLU A 84 6.81 10.78 -31.16
CA GLU A 84 7.29 10.79 -29.76
C GLU A 84 6.74 11.97 -28.95
N THR A 85 6.90 13.20 -29.46
CA THR A 85 6.46 14.42 -28.77
C THR A 85 4.95 14.42 -28.52
N PHE A 86 4.16 13.89 -29.45
CA PHE A 86 2.71 13.81 -29.32
C PHE A 86 2.33 12.82 -28.22
N PHE A 87 2.82 11.57 -28.30
CA PHE A 87 2.50 10.54 -27.30
C PHE A 87 2.98 10.93 -25.90
N ARG A 88 4.19 11.49 -25.78
CA ARG A 88 4.70 12.01 -24.50
C ARG A 88 3.75 13.04 -23.88
N THR A 89 3.22 13.95 -24.68
CA THR A 89 2.28 14.98 -24.20
C THR A 89 0.96 14.37 -23.75
N VAL A 90 0.40 13.43 -24.52
CA VAL A 90 -0.85 12.74 -24.17
C VAL A 90 -0.71 11.95 -22.86
N PHE A 91 0.39 11.22 -22.67
CA PHE A 91 0.61 10.44 -21.45
C PHE A 91 1.01 11.29 -20.24
N LEU A 92 1.52 12.51 -20.44
CA LEU A 92 1.77 13.48 -19.36
C LEU A 92 0.54 14.29 -18.96
N TYR A 93 -0.47 14.35 -19.84
CA TYR A 93 -1.73 15.06 -19.56
C TYR A 93 -2.40 14.69 -18.22
N PRO A 94 -2.50 13.41 -17.82
CA PRO A 94 -3.10 13.01 -16.54
C PRO A 94 -2.43 13.65 -15.32
N MET A 95 -1.11 13.81 -15.35
CA MET A 95 -0.36 14.43 -14.27
C MET A 95 -0.70 15.90 -14.11
N SER A 96 -1.04 16.59 -15.21
CA SER A 96 -1.42 18.00 -15.18
C SER A 96 -2.80 18.26 -14.57
N LEU A 97 -3.63 17.21 -14.44
CA LEU A 97 -4.96 17.32 -13.84
C LEU A 97 -4.87 17.37 -12.31
N SER A 98 -5.71 18.20 -11.69
CA SER A 98 -5.82 18.25 -10.23
C SER A 98 -6.39 16.95 -9.68
N MET A 99 -5.98 16.58 -8.46
CA MET A 99 -6.44 15.35 -7.80
C MET A 99 -7.98 15.29 -7.68
N VAL A 100 -8.63 16.43 -7.45
CA VAL A 100 -10.10 16.52 -7.34
C VAL A 100 -10.79 16.27 -8.68
N VAL A 101 -10.24 16.81 -9.77
CA VAL A 101 -10.79 16.63 -11.13
C VAL A 101 -10.64 15.17 -11.55
N THR A 102 -9.44 14.60 -11.39
CA THR A 102 -9.16 13.20 -11.70
C THR A 102 -10.10 12.27 -10.91
N GLY A 103 -10.24 12.48 -9.60
CA GLY A 103 -11.15 11.69 -8.76
C GLY A 103 -12.61 11.76 -9.21
N THR A 104 -13.07 12.94 -9.68
CA THR A 104 -14.44 13.11 -10.16
C THR A 104 -14.68 12.39 -11.48
N ILE A 105 -13.74 12.47 -12.42
CA ILE A 105 -13.82 11.77 -13.72
C ILE A 105 -13.86 10.25 -13.49
N TRP A 106 -12.95 9.72 -12.67
CA TRP A 106 -12.92 8.30 -12.37
C TRP A 106 -14.16 7.83 -11.61
N ARG A 107 -14.72 8.65 -10.71
CA ARG A 107 -16.00 8.35 -10.06
C ARG A 107 -17.13 8.17 -11.07
N TRP A 108 -17.19 8.98 -12.13
CA TRP A 108 -18.19 8.83 -13.20
C TRP A 108 -17.93 7.59 -14.07
N ILE A 109 -16.66 7.32 -14.41
CA ILE A 109 -16.27 6.12 -15.17
C ILE A 109 -16.59 4.83 -14.41
N LEU A 110 -16.45 4.84 -13.09
CA LEU A 110 -16.62 3.66 -12.23
C LEU A 110 -18.02 3.54 -11.62
N GLN A 111 -18.98 4.37 -12.07
CA GLN A 111 -20.35 4.32 -11.55
C GLN A 111 -20.99 2.95 -11.85
N PRO A 112 -21.54 2.22 -10.87
CA PRO A 112 -22.01 0.84 -11.08
C PRO A 112 -23.07 0.67 -12.18
N ARG A 113 -23.94 1.68 -12.34
CA ARG A 113 -25.04 1.73 -13.32
C ARG A 113 -24.66 2.44 -14.64
N GLY A 114 -23.38 2.75 -14.85
CA GLY A 114 -22.90 3.50 -16.01
C GLY A 114 -21.41 3.29 -16.28
N GLY A 115 -20.80 4.18 -17.06
CA GLY A 115 -19.35 4.20 -17.28
C GLY A 115 -18.78 2.91 -17.88
N ILE A 116 -17.81 2.29 -17.21
CA ILE A 116 -17.11 1.11 -17.74
C ILE A 116 -17.97 -0.16 -17.73
N ASN A 117 -18.97 -0.26 -16.85
CA ASN A 117 -19.81 -1.44 -16.71
C ASN A 117 -20.78 -1.65 -17.89
N ILE A 118 -21.05 -0.60 -18.67
CA ILE A 118 -21.89 -0.67 -19.87
C ILE A 118 -21.09 -0.94 -21.14
N LEU A 119 -19.76 -0.83 -21.14
CA LEU A 119 -18.97 -1.08 -22.36
C LEU A 119 -19.17 -2.47 -22.97
N PRO A 120 -19.34 -3.56 -22.18
CA PRO A 120 -19.63 -4.89 -22.75
C PRO A 120 -20.94 -4.94 -23.55
N THR A 121 -21.94 -4.10 -23.21
CA THR A 121 -23.21 -4.09 -23.95
C THR A 121 -23.07 -3.53 -25.36
N LEU A 122 -22.02 -2.74 -25.63
CA LEU A 122 -21.71 -2.22 -26.96
C LEU A 122 -21.32 -3.32 -27.96
N ILE A 123 -20.79 -4.45 -27.46
CA ILE A 123 -20.42 -5.61 -28.27
C ILE A 123 -21.41 -6.78 -28.11
N GLY A 124 -22.58 -6.52 -27.53
CA GLY A 124 -23.66 -7.50 -27.35
C GLY A 124 -23.53 -8.41 -26.12
N LEU A 125 -22.60 -8.14 -25.20
CA LEU A 125 -22.45 -8.88 -23.93
C LEU A 125 -23.34 -8.27 -22.82
N PRO A 126 -23.69 -9.04 -21.76
CA PRO A 126 -24.38 -8.49 -20.61
C PRO A 126 -23.54 -7.41 -19.91
N PRO A 127 -24.19 -6.41 -19.26
CA PRO A 127 -23.47 -5.38 -18.51
C PRO A 127 -22.66 -5.98 -17.36
N GLY A 128 -21.51 -5.40 -17.06
CA GLY A 128 -20.68 -5.82 -15.95
C GLY A 128 -21.37 -5.55 -14.61
N GLU A 129 -21.39 -6.55 -13.73
CA GLU A 129 -22.03 -6.45 -12.40
C GLU A 129 -21.07 -5.96 -11.30
N PHE A 130 -19.82 -5.65 -11.67
CA PHE A 130 -18.78 -5.33 -10.69
C PHE A 130 -19.03 -3.97 -10.01
N LEU A 131 -19.08 -3.99 -8.68
CA LEU A 131 -19.35 -2.82 -7.84
C LEU A 131 -18.06 -2.07 -7.49
N TRP A 132 -17.47 -1.38 -8.46
CA TRP A 132 -16.17 -0.69 -8.30
C TRP A 132 -16.04 0.24 -7.08
N LEU A 133 -17.14 0.81 -6.59
CA LEU A 133 -17.12 1.79 -5.48
C LEU A 133 -17.65 1.24 -4.15
N SER A 134 -18.40 0.14 -4.18
CA SER A 134 -19.16 -0.34 -3.02
C SER A 134 -19.03 -1.85 -2.81
N SER A 135 -18.12 -2.50 -3.52
CA SER A 135 -17.85 -3.91 -3.28
C SER A 135 -17.37 -4.14 -1.85
N ARG A 136 -17.79 -5.26 -1.28
CA ARG A 136 -17.32 -5.76 0.03
C ARG A 136 -16.50 -7.05 -0.12
N THR A 137 -16.30 -7.51 -1.35
CA THR A 137 -15.44 -8.65 -1.64
C THR A 137 -14.01 -8.28 -1.32
N GLN A 138 -13.33 -9.19 -0.64
CA GLN A 138 -11.95 -9.02 -0.22
C GLN A 138 -11.10 -10.10 -0.87
N THR A 139 -10.00 -9.69 -1.47
CA THR A 139 -8.97 -10.56 -2.04
C THR A 139 -7.68 -10.40 -1.26
N LEU A 140 -6.69 -11.28 -1.45
CA LEU A 140 -5.40 -11.17 -0.75
C LEU A 140 -5.56 -11.06 0.78
N VAL A 141 -6.23 -12.05 1.36
CA VAL A 141 -6.55 -12.07 2.79
C VAL A 141 -5.26 -12.14 3.62
N PHE A 142 -5.13 -11.19 4.55
CA PHE A 142 -4.07 -11.10 5.54
C PHE A 142 -4.66 -11.33 6.94
N ASP A 143 -4.06 -12.24 7.69
CA ASP A 143 -4.46 -12.54 9.06
C ASP A 143 -3.51 -11.90 10.07
N TRP A 144 -4.05 -11.04 10.93
CA TRP A 144 -3.30 -10.34 11.97
C TRP A 144 -2.76 -11.27 13.05
N SER A 145 -3.38 -12.43 13.28
CA SER A 145 -2.87 -13.41 14.25
C SER A 145 -1.48 -13.94 13.86
N HIS A 146 -1.14 -13.91 12.57
CA HIS A 146 0.13 -14.37 12.03
C HIS A 146 1.16 -13.24 11.83
N ILE A 147 0.89 -12.03 12.34
CA ILE A 147 1.75 -10.86 12.09
C ILE A 147 3.21 -11.10 12.50
N PHE A 148 3.44 -11.69 13.67
CA PHE A 148 4.79 -11.96 14.15
C PHE A 148 5.53 -12.97 13.27
N HIS A 149 4.81 -13.94 12.71
CA HIS A 149 5.35 -14.91 11.78
C HIS A 149 5.78 -14.24 10.46
N TYR A 150 4.97 -13.32 9.92
CA TYR A 150 5.33 -12.54 8.73
C TYR A 150 6.53 -11.61 8.98
N ILE A 151 6.60 -10.94 10.14
CA ILE A 151 7.77 -10.11 10.49
C ILE A 151 9.04 -10.95 10.56
N CYS A 152 8.97 -12.13 11.19
CA CYS A 152 10.09 -13.06 11.25
C CYS A 152 10.54 -13.50 9.85
N LEU A 153 9.60 -13.81 8.96
CA LEU A 153 9.88 -14.16 7.56
C LEU A 153 10.58 -13.00 6.82
N ILE A 154 10.08 -11.78 6.95
CA ILE A 154 10.67 -10.59 6.32
C ILE A 154 12.10 -10.35 6.83
N LEU A 155 12.31 -10.44 8.14
CA LEU A 155 13.65 -10.32 8.74
C LEU A 155 14.59 -11.42 8.25
N LEU A 156 14.10 -12.66 8.16
CA LEU A 156 14.86 -13.78 7.63
C LEU A 156 15.28 -13.54 6.18
N ILE A 157 14.35 -13.09 5.32
CA ILE A 157 14.66 -12.76 3.92
C ILE A 157 15.68 -11.62 3.84
N ALA A 158 15.49 -10.55 4.61
CA ALA A 158 16.41 -9.41 4.62
C ALA A 158 17.83 -9.81 5.07
N VAL A 159 17.93 -10.61 6.13
CA VAL A 159 19.21 -11.13 6.63
C VAL A 159 19.83 -12.09 5.61
N ALA A 160 19.05 -12.98 5.00
CA ALA A 160 19.51 -13.91 3.97
C ALA A 160 20.07 -13.18 2.74
N VAL A 161 19.35 -12.18 2.23
CA VAL A 161 19.80 -11.33 1.11
C VAL A 161 21.08 -10.57 1.49
N SER A 162 21.15 -10.00 2.70
CA SER A 162 22.36 -9.29 3.14
C SER A 162 23.57 -10.22 3.27
N THR A 163 23.34 -11.47 3.67
CA THR A 163 24.38 -12.49 3.82
C THR A 163 24.85 -12.97 2.45
N TYR A 164 23.91 -13.21 1.52
CA TYR A 164 24.22 -13.53 0.13
C TYR A 164 25.02 -12.41 -0.55
N GLY A 165 24.64 -11.15 -0.33
CA GLY A 165 25.37 -9.99 -0.84
C GLY A 165 26.80 -9.86 -0.29
N GLN A 166 27.01 -10.07 1.01
CA GLN A 166 28.34 -10.04 1.62
C GLN A 166 29.22 -11.20 1.19
N TRP A 167 28.65 -12.40 1.08
CA TRP A 167 29.33 -13.57 0.54
C TRP A 167 29.83 -13.31 -0.89
N ARG A 168 28.98 -12.72 -1.75
CA ARG A 168 29.36 -12.34 -3.13
C ARG A 168 30.48 -11.28 -3.17
N ARG A 169 30.54 -10.37 -2.20
CA ARG A 169 31.57 -9.32 -2.09
C ARG A 169 32.87 -9.79 -1.42
N ARG A 170 33.00 -11.08 -1.05
CA ARG A 170 34.17 -11.66 -0.35
C ARG A 170 34.54 -10.95 0.97
N GLU A 171 33.59 -10.23 1.56
CA GLU A 171 33.81 -9.46 2.79
C GLU A 171 33.44 -10.33 4.02
N ASN A 172 34.45 -10.76 4.78
CA ASN A 172 34.26 -11.77 5.83
C ASN A 172 33.97 -11.18 7.22
N LYS A 173 34.04 -9.85 7.37
CA LYS A 173 33.76 -9.17 8.65
C LYS A 173 32.27 -9.30 8.96
N ASN A 174 31.93 -10.12 9.95
CA ASN A 174 30.57 -10.42 10.47
C ASN A 174 29.72 -11.46 9.72
N LEU A 175 30.26 -12.15 8.71
CA LEU A 175 29.49 -13.15 7.93
C LEU A 175 29.02 -14.32 8.80
N ALA A 176 29.88 -14.83 9.69
CA ALA A 176 29.51 -15.90 10.63
C ALA A 176 28.38 -15.48 11.58
N ARG A 177 28.38 -14.24 12.09
CA ARG A 177 27.31 -13.72 12.97
C ARG A 177 25.98 -13.64 12.23
N LYS A 178 25.99 -13.21 10.96
CA LYS A 178 24.77 -13.14 10.14
C LYS A 178 24.23 -14.51 9.75
N LEU A 179 25.11 -15.49 9.49
CA LEU A 179 24.69 -16.88 9.27
C LEU A 179 24.04 -17.49 10.51
N VAL A 180 24.61 -17.24 11.71
CA VAL A 180 24.02 -17.66 12.97
C VAL A 180 22.65 -16.99 13.18
N LEU A 181 22.55 -15.68 12.95
CA LEU A 181 21.26 -14.96 13.02
C LEU A 181 20.22 -15.54 12.04
N CYS A 182 20.62 -15.86 10.81
CA CYS A 182 19.75 -16.49 9.83
C CYS A 182 19.27 -17.87 10.28
N ALA A 183 20.18 -18.70 10.80
CA ALA A 183 19.84 -20.03 11.32
C ALA A 183 18.91 -19.96 12.55
N VAL A 184 19.13 -18.99 13.45
CA VAL A 184 18.25 -18.73 14.60
C VAL A 184 16.87 -18.29 14.13
N LEU A 185 16.78 -17.31 13.23
CA LEU A 185 15.50 -16.87 12.66
C LEU A 185 14.77 -18.00 11.93
N MET A 186 15.51 -18.87 11.20
CA MET A 186 14.94 -20.03 10.52
C MET A 186 14.41 -21.07 11.51
N GLY A 187 15.15 -21.36 12.58
CA GLY A 187 14.68 -22.26 13.65
C GLY A 187 13.43 -21.71 14.36
N ILE A 188 13.42 -20.41 14.64
CA ILE A 188 12.28 -19.70 15.22
C ILE A 188 11.06 -19.77 14.27
N PHE A 189 11.26 -19.53 12.97
CA PHE A 189 10.22 -19.61 11.96
C PHE A 189 9.62 -21.02 11.86
N LEU A 190 10.46 -22.06 11.82
CA LEU A 190 10.05 -23.47 11.72
C LEU A 190 9.39 -23.99 13.00
N SER A 191 9.76 -23.47 14.17
CA SER A 191 9.20 -23.91 15.46
C SER A 191 7.71 -23.61 15.62
N GLY A 192 7.15 -22.69 14.83
CA GLY A 192 5.77 -22.22 14.96
C GLY A 192 5.48 -21.52 16.30
N ILE A 193 6.51 -21.17 17.09
CA ILE A 193 6.29 -20.59 18.41
C ILE A 193 5.60 -19.22 18.34
N LEU A 194 5.83 -18.48 17.23
CA LEU A 194 5.21 -17.17 17.01
C LEU A 194 3.74 -17.24 16.64
N THR A 195 3.23 -18.37 16.14
CA THR A 195 1.78 -18.51 15.89
C THR A 195 0.99 -18.72 17.18
N ARG A 196 1.66 -19.06 18.29
CA ARG A 196 1.05 -19.13 19.63
C ARG A 196 0.95 -17.77 20.32
N ILE A 197 1.72 -16.78 19.86
CA ILE A 197 1.67 -15.41 20.40
C ILE A 197 0.65 -14.63 19.57
N GLY A 198 -0.62 -14.76 19.91
CA GLY A 198 -1.70 -14.00 19.28
C GLY A 198 -1.73 -12.56 19.81
N LEU A 199 -1.67 -11.58 18.92
CA LEU A 199 -1.93 -10.17 19.26
C LEU A 199 -3.42 -9.95 19.62
N LEU A 200 -4.31 -10.76 19.02
CA LEU A 200 -5.76 -10.70 19.13
C LEU A 200 -6.30 -11.99 19.74
N ASN A 201 -7.39 -11.87 20.50
CA ASN A 201 -8.08 -13.02 21.11
C ASN A 201 -8.86 -13.86 20.09
N PHE A 202 -9.10 -13.32 18.89
CA PHE A 202 -9.84 -13.96 17.81
C PHE A 202 -9.09 -13.79 16.48
N PRO A 203 -9.13 -14.78 15.58
CA PRO A 203 -8.56 -14.65 14.25
C PRO A 203 -9.39 -13.65 13.43
N GLU A 204 -8.77 -12.55 13.02
CA GLU A 204 -9.39 -11.52 12.18
C GLU A 204 -8.70 -11.47 10.81
N ALA A 205 -9.31 -12.14 9.85
CA ALA A 205 -8.90 -12.14 8.45
C ALA A 205 -9.38 -10.85 7.77
N HIS A 206 -8.43 -10.06 7.27
CA HIS A 206 -8.69 -8.80 6.57
C HIS A 206 -8.05 -8.90 5.19
N GLY A 207 -8.82 -8.77 4.11
CA GLY A 207 -8.27 -8.74 2.75
C GLY A 207 -8.31 -7.36 2.12
N PHE A 208 -7.57 -7.20 1.03
CA PHE A 208 -7.67 -6.07 0.13
C PHE A 208 -9.09 -5.95 -0.44
N ASN A 209 -9.78 -4.86 -0.12
CA ASN A 209 -11.12 -4.61 -0.64
C ASN A 209 -11.07 -4.37 -2.15
N GLU A 210 -11.83 -5.15 -2.92
CA GLU A 210 -11.89 -5.03 -4.38
C GLU A 210 -12.39 -3.66 -4.88
N ALA A 211 -13.14 -2.90 -4.07
CA ALA A 211 -13.52 -1.53 -4.40
C ALA A 211 -12.31 -0.59 -4.56
N LEU A 212 -11.16 -0.93 -3.95
CA LEU A 212 -9.93 -0.14 -4.09
C LEU A 212 -9.29 -0.29 -5.46
N TRP A 213 -9.65 -1.28 -6.28
CA TRP A 213 -9.16 -1.38 -7.66
C TRP A 213 -9.48 -0.13 -8.47
N GLY A 214 -10.65 0.48 -8.26
CA GLY A 214 -11.00 1.74 -8.91
C GLY A 214 -10.04 2.88 -8.56
N VAL A 215 -9.65 2.97 -7.29
CA VAL A 215 -8.70 3.97 -6.79
C VAL A 215 -7.29 3.68 -7.30
N VAL A 216 -6.87 2.42 -7.31
CA VAL A 216 -5.56 1.98 -7.84
C VAL A 216 -5.46 2.36 -9.32
N LEU A 217 -6.47 2.03 -10.14
CA LEU A 217 -6.46 2.36 -11.57
C LEU A 217 -6.35 3.87 -11.81
N ALA A 218 -7.13 4.67 -11.08
CA ALA A 218 -7.09 6.13 -11.19
C ALA A 218 -5.71 6.70 -10.81
N ALA A 219 -5.15 6.23 -9.70
CA ALA A 219 -3.86 6.68 -9.20
C ALA A 219 -2.71 6.26 -10.13
N VAL A 220 -2.73 5.01 -10.60
CA VAL A 220 -1.73 4.48 -11.54
C VAL A 220 -1.77 5.23 -12.86
N TRP A 221 -2.96 5.49 -13.41
CA TRP A 221 -3.12 6.29 -14.63
C TRP A 221 -2.59 7.72 -14.47
N GLN A 222 -2.83 8.35 -13.32
CA GLN A 222 -2.33 9.70 -13.06
C GLN A 222 -0.80 9.73 -12.95
N MET A 223 -0.19 8.69 -12.37
CA MET A 223 1.25 8.63 -12.11
C MET A 223 2.08 7.97 -13.21
N SER A 224 1.47 7.18 -14.11
CA SER A 224 2.18 6.47 -15.18
C SER A 224 2.90 7.41 -16.13
N GLY A 225 2.36 8.61 -16.37
CA GLY A 225 3.03 9.63 -17.19
C GLY A 225 4.33 10.14 -16.56
N TYR A 226 4.33 10.32 -15.24
CA TYR A 226 5.54 10.72 -14.50
C TYR A 226 6.61 9.64 -14.54
N THR A 227 6.25 8.41 -14.20
CA THR A 227 7.20 7.28 -14.18
C THR A 227 7.75 7.01 -15.58
N MET A 228 6.92 7.08 -16.61
CA MET A 228 7.34 7.02 -18.01
C MET A 228 8.38 8.09 -18.35
N ALA A 229 8.14 9.36 -18.00
CA ALA A 229 9.08 10.44 -18.32
C ALA A 229 10.43 10.26 -17.60
N LEU A 230 10.42 9.80 -16.36
CA LEU A 230 11.64 9.46 -15.62
C LEU A 230 12.42 8.32 -16.30
N TYR A 231 11.73 7.24 -16.70
CA TYR A 231 12.36 6.13 -17.38
C TYR A 231 12.90 6.52 -18.76
N LEU A 232 12.14 7.28 -19.54
CA LEU A 232 12.56 7.76 -20.85
C LEU A 232 13.81 8.64 -20.75
N ALA A 233 13.89 9.51 -19.75
CA ALA A 233 15.09 10.30 -19.47
C ALA A 233 16.28 9.40 -19.11
N GLY A 234 16.07 8.35 -18.32
CA GLY A 234 17.09 7.38 -17.95
C GLY A 234 17.55 6.47 -19.09
N LEU A 235 16.68 6.08 -20.02
CA LEU A 235 17.04 5.28 -21.18
C LEU A 235 17.95 6.06 -22.14
N ARG A 236 17.68 7.37 -22.30
CA ARG A 236 18.43 8.25 -23.21
C ARG A 236 19.84 8.61 -22.74
N THR A 237 20.15 8.44 -21.45
CA THR A 237 21.51 8.70 -20.96
C THR A 237 22.49 7.57 -21.29
N ILE A 238 21.99 6.41 -21.74
CA ILE A 238 22.83 5.29 -22.17
C ILE A 238 23.28 5.58 -23.62
N PRO A 239 24.58 5.81 -23.86
CA PRO A 239 25.07 5.99 -25.22
C PRO A 239 24.83 4.72 -26.04
N HIS A 240 24.12 4.86 -27.16
CA HIS A 240 23.89 3.81 -28.16
C HIS A 240 25.13 3.55 -29.01
#